data_AF-A0A167TMR1-F1
#
_entry.id   AF-A0A167TMR1-F1
#
_cell.length_a   1.000
_cell.length_b   1.000
_cell.length_c   1.000
_cell.angle_alpha   90.00
_cell.angle_beta   90.00
_cell.angle_gamma   90.00
#
_symmetry.space_group_name_H-M   'P 1'
#
loop_
_entity.id
_entity.type
_entity.pdbx_description
1 polymer ?
#
loop_
_entity_poly.entity_id
_entity_poly.type
_entity_poly.pdbx_seq_one_letter_code
_entity_poly.pdbx_strand_id
1 'polypeptide(L)'
;MAITIAQLCRGNETVPLLAQDPDYTELAEKILTNNGFKIVGPHGAGGFAEIDEESIVISAFAAAPVKQIIADLARPMLIISTGFNVFNSNE
;
A
#
# COMPACT_ATOMS: atom_id res chain seq x y z
N MET A 1 -17.91 -0.02 -9.59
CA MET A 1 -16.51 0.36 -9.92
C MET A 1 -15.47 -0.56 -9.26
N ALA A 2 -15.74 -1.86 -9.04
CA ALA A 2 -14.73 -2.81 -8.54
C ALA A 2 -14.15 -3.70 -9.65
N ILE A 3 -14.83 -3.80 -10.80
CA ILE A 3 -14.44 -4.65 -11.92
C ILE A 3 -13.38 -3.99 -12.83
N THR A 4 -13.32 -2.66 -12.89
CA THR A 4 -12.47 -1.92 -13.85
C THR A 4 -10.98 -1.95 -13.50
N ILE A 5 -10.60 -1.84 -12.21
CA ILE A 5 -9.18 -1.90 -11.78
C ILE A 5 -8.64 -3.33 -11.99
N ALA A 6 -9.41 -4.35 -11.61
CA ALA A 6 -9.04 -5.74 -11.82
C ALA A 6 -8.96 -6.13 -13.31
N GLN A 7 -9.57 -5.36 -14.22
CA GLN A 7 -9.43 -5.52 -15.67
C GLN A 7 -8.21 -4.79 -16.24
N LEU A 8 -7.86 -3.61 -15.70
CA LEU A 8 -6.60 -2.90 -16.00
C LEU A 8 -5.38 -3.72 -15.56
N CYS A 9 -5.41 -4.29 -14.37
CA CYS A 9 -4.36 -5.21 -13.89
C CYS A 9 -4.34 -6.58 -14.61
N ARG A 10 -5.31 -6.86 -15.49
CA ARG A 10 -5.35 -8.06 -16.36
C ARG A 10 -4.75 -7.83 -17.75
N GLY A 11 -4.29 -6.62 -18.06
CA GLY A 11 -3.32 -6.45 -19.15
C GLY A 11 -2.11 -7.34 -18.84
N ASN A 12 -1.51 -7.98 -19.83
CA ASN A 12 -0.40 -8.94 -19.69
C ASN A 12 0.90 -8.35 -19.10
N GLU A 13 0.84 -7.22 -18.41
CA GLU A 13 1.97 -6.56 -17.80
C GLU A 13 2.06 -6.93 -16.31
N THR A 14 3.22 -7.46 -15.93
CA THR A 14 3.55 -7.71 -14.53
C THR A 14 3.74 -6.39 -13.80
N VAL A 15 2.80 -6.05 -12.93
CA VAL A 15 2.92 -4.92 -12.02
C VAL A 15 3.62 -5.37 -10.73
N PRO A 16 4.67 -4.68 -10.27
CA PRO A 16 5.29 -4.96 -8.99
C PRO A 16 4.28 -4.83 -7.83
N LEU A 17 4.16 -5.86 -7.01
CA LEU A 17 3.34 -5.83 -5.80
C LEU A 17 4.25 -5.60 -4.60
N LEU A 18 4.12 -4.45 -3.96
CA LEU A 18 4.90 -4.09 -2.78
C LEU A 18 3.98 -4.01 -1.56
N ALA A 19 4.47 -4.46 -0.41
CA ALA A 19 3.75 -4.36 0.85
C ALA A 19 4.68 -3.90 1.97
N GLN A 20 4.17 -3.03 2.83
CA GLN A 20 4.84 -2.58 4.04
C GLN A 20 3.81 -2.43 5.15
N ASP A 21 4.11 -3.03 6.30
CA ASP A 21 3.46 -2.76 7.58
C ASP A 21 4.49 -3.09 8.68
N PRO A 22 4.80 -2.15 9.59
CA PRO A 22 5.69 -2.42 10.73
C PRO A 22 5.21 -3.56 11.63
N ASP A 23 3.90 -3.83 11.65
CA ASP A 23 3.27 -4.82 12.53
C ASP A 23 3.06 -6.19 11.85
N TYR A 24 3.64 -6.41 10.67
CA TYR A 24 3.59 -7.74 10.05
C TYR A 24 4.25 -8.80 10.92
N THR A 25 3.51 -9.89 11.12
CA THR A 25 4.06 -11.12 11.67
C THR A 25 4.77 -11.92 10.58
N GLU A 26 5.66 -12.84 10.96
CA GLU A 26 6.30 -13.77 10.01
C GLU A 26 5.27 -14.53 9.15
N LEU A 27 4.11 -14.87 9.73
CA LEU A 27 3.01 -15.51 9.01
C LEU A 27 2.42 -14.58 7.94
N ALA A 28 2.20 -13.30 8.27
CA ALA A 28 1.68 -12.31 7.33
C ALA A 28 2.66 -12.09 6.16
N GLU A 29 3.95 -11.90 6.45
CA GLU A 29 4.99 -11.75 5.42
C GLU A 29 5.04 -12.97 4.50
N LYS A 30 4.95 -14.19 5.06
CA LYS A 30 4.95 -15.44 4.29
C LYS A 30 3.73 -15.55 3.38
N ILE A 31 2.55 -15.19 3.86
CA ILE A 31 1.32 -15.19 3.04
C ILE A 31 1.47 -14.20 1.88
N LEU A 32 1.92 -12.98 2.15
CA LEU A 32 2.09 -11.94 1.13
C LEU A 32 3.13 -12.34 0.08
N THR A 33 4.28 -12.84 0.52
CA THR A 33 5.37 -13.27 -0.38
C THR A 33 4.93 -14.44 -1.27
N ASN A 34 4.19 -15.41 -0.72
CA ASN A 34 3.61 -16.51 -1.51
C ASN A 34 2.59 -16.04 -2.55
N ASN A 35 2.02 -14.84 -2.39
CA ASN A 35 1.10 -14.21 -3.34
C ASN A 35 1.79 -13.17 -4.25
N GLY A 36 3.13 -13.18 -4.31
CA GLY A 36 3.90 -12.35 -5.23
C GLY A 36 4.20 -10.94 -4.74
N PHE A 37 3.92 -10.62 -3.47
CA PHE A 37 4.34 -9.35 -2.88
C PHE A 37 5.81 -9.38 -2.47
N LYS A 38 6.50 -8.26 -2.66
CA LYS A 38 7.80 -7.97 -2.04
C LYS A 38 7.56 -7.12 -0.80
N ILE A 39 8.02 -7.60 0.36
CA ILE A 39 8.01 -6.81 1.58
C ILE A 39 9.11 -5.75 1.50
N VAL A 40 8.76 -4.49 1.76
CA VAL A 40 9.69 -3.34 1.73
C VAL A 40 9.66 -2.59 3.06
N GLY A 41 10.70 -1.81 3.32
CA GLY A 41 10.84 -1.04 4.56
C GLY A 41 10.91 -1.86 5.87
N PRO A 42 11.54 -3.05 5.95
CA PRO A 42 11.57 -3.84 7.19
C PRO A 42 12.25 -3.14 8.38
N HIS A 43 12.98 -2.05 8.13
CA HIS A 43 13.67 -1.25 9.16
C HIS A 43 13.30 0.24 9.10
N GLY A 44 12.19 0.61 8.46
CA GLY A 44 11.79 2.01 8.38
C GLY A 44 10.80 2.32 7.26
N ALA A 45 10.85 3.54 6.74
CA ALA A 45 9.82 4.08 5.85
C ALA A 45 10.09 3.83 4.35
N GLY A 46 10.81 2.75 4.03
CA GLY A 46 11.36 2.50 2.68
C GLY A 46 10.30 2.41 1.58
N GLY A 47 9.11 1.92 1.90
CA GLY A 47 8.00 1.81 0.96
C GLY A 47 7.47 3.16 0.45
N PHE A 48 7.70 4.27 1.16
CA PHE A 48 7.36 5.59 0.62
C PHE A 48 8.23 5.98 -0.58
N ALA A 49 9.48 5.49 -0.63
CA ALA A 49 10.39 5.78 -1.74
C ALA A 49 10.06 4.99 -3.02
N GLU A 50 9.21 3.97 -2.91
CA GLU A 50 8.79 3.13 -4.04
C GLU A 50 7.49 3.64 -4.69
N ILE A 51 6.93 4.75 -4.21
CA ILE A 51 5.69 5.34 -4.72
C ILE A 51 6.03 6.49 -5.66
N ASP A 52 5.39 6.49 -6.83
CA ASP A 52 5.46 7.53 -7.85
C ASP A 52 4.06 7.96 -8.33
N GLU A 53 4.01 8.83 -9.35
CA GLU A 53 2.77 9.38 -9.90
C GLU A 53 1.89 8.32 -10.60
N GLU A 54 2.45 7.19 -11.02
CA GLU A 54 1.71 6.10 -11.70
C GLU A 54 1.24 5.01 -10.73
N SER A 55 1.69 5.09 -9.47
CA SER A 55 1.39 4.11 -8.44
C SER A 55 -0.09 4.10 -8.02
N ILE A 56 -0.59 2.92 -7.66
CA ILE A 56 -1.86 2.73 -6.95
C ILE A 56 -1.55 2.26 -5.54
N VAL A 57 -1.99 3.03 -4.53
CA VAL A 57 -1.72 2.72 -3.13
C VAL A 57 -3.00 2.25 -2.43
N ILE A 58 -2.90 1.13 -1.71
CA ILE A 58 -3.92 0.67 -0.78
C ILE A 58 -3.42 0.93 0.64
N SER A 59 -4.06 1.86 1.34
CA SER A 59 -3.75 2.22 2.74
C SER A 59 -4.98 2.03 3.61
N ALA A 60 -5.34 0.76 3.82
CA ALA A 60 -6.42 0.38 4.71
C ALA A 60 -5.89 0.27 6.15
N PHE A 61 -6.67 0.77 7.13
CA PHE A 61 -6.37 0.63 8.56
C PHE A 61 -5.05 1.23 9.04
N ALA A 62 -4.47 2.19 8.32
CA ALA A 62 -3.27 2.88 8.77
C ALA A 62 -3.51 3.59 10.12
N ALA A 63 -2.69 3.25 11.12
CA ALA A 63 -2.65 3.89 12.43
C ALA A 63 -1.84 5.21 12.44
N ALA A 64 -1.16 5.50 11.34
CA ALA A 64 -0.39 6.73 11.12
C ALA A 64 -1.02 7.56 9.99
N PRO A 65 -0.65 8.85 9.84
CA PRO A 65 -1.14 9.72 8.75
C PRO A 65 -0.53 9.37 7.37
N VAL A 66 -0.49 8.08 7.03
CA VAL A 66 0.09 7.52 5.81
C VAL A 66 -0.48 8.18 4.56
N LYS A 67 -1.79 8.44 4.56
CA LYS A 67 -2.48 9.05 3.41
C LYS A 67 -2.06 10.50 3.20
N GLN A 68 -1.90 11.27 4.28
CA GLN A 68 -1.38 12.64 4.20
C GLN A 68 0.08 12.64 3.72
N ILE A 69 0.93 11.76 4.28
CA ILE A 69 2.34 11.65 3.89
C ILE A 69 2.46 11.31 2.39
N ILE A 70 1.72 10.30 1.92
CA ILE A 70 1.78 9.87 0.52
C ILE A 70 1.21 10.94 -0.42
N ALA A 71 0.13 11.60 -0.04
CA ALA A 71 -0.46 12.68 -0.83
C ALA A 71 0.46 13.91 -0.94
N ASP A 72 1.28 14.18 0.08
CA ASP A 72 2.21 15.32 0.06
C ASP A 72 3.54 14.98 -0.64
N LEU A 73 4.11 13.80 -0.34
CA LEU A 73 5.43 13.39 -0.80
C LEU A 73 5.43 12.80 -2.23
N ALA A 74 4.54 11.84 -2.49
CA ALA A 74 4.64 10.97 -3.66
C ALA A 74 3.55 11.20 -4.72
N ARG A 75 2.38 11.71 -4.31
CA ARG A 75 1.25 12.07 -5.20
C ARG A 75 0.85 10.97 -6.20
N PRO A 76 0.52 9.76 -5.72
CA PRO A 76 0.14 8.66 -6.58
C PRO A 76 -1.16 8.91 -7.34
N MET A 77 -1.33 8.22 -8.46
CA MET A 77 -2.54 8.27 -9.29
C MET A 77 -3.82 7.99 -8.50
N LEU A 78 -3.78 7.05 -7.54
CA LEU A 78 -4.93 6.67 -6.73
C LEU A 78 -4.52 6.17 -5.34
N ILE A 79 -5.26 6.63 -4.31
CA ILE A 79 -5.21 6.08 -2.96
C ILE A 79 -6.56 5.46 -2.61
N ILE A 80 -6.57 4.15 -2.33
CA ILE A 80 -7.73 3.42 -1.81
C ILE A 80 -7.59 3.31 -0.30
N SER A 81 -8.60 3.76 0.46
CA SER A 81 -8.56 3.72 1.91
C SER A 81 -9.94 3.54 2.56
N THR A 82 -9.96 3.24 3.85
CA THR A 82 -11.18 3.01 4.64
C THR A 82 -11.90 4.30 5.10
N GLY A 83 -11.40 5.49 4.74
CA GLY A 83 -11.99 6.80 5.11
C GLY A 83 -10.94 7.89 5.39
N PHE A 84 -11.38 9.10 5.79
CA PHE A 84 -10.46 10.21 6.11
C PHE A 84 -9.86 10.15 7.50
N ASN A 85 -10.40 9.31 8.38
CA ASN A 85 -9.91 9.17 9.75
C ASN A 85 -8.67 8.26 9.81
N VAL A 86 -7.85 8.45 10.84
CA VAL A 86 -6.79 7.51 11.23
C VAL A 86 -7.41 6.39 12.04
N PHE A 87 -7.00 5.15 11.79
CA PHE A 87 -7.43 4.01 12.60
C PHE A 87 -6.85 4.16 14.01
N ASN A 88 -7.67 4.01 15.05
CA ASN A 88 -7.28 4.20 16.45
C ASN A 88 -7.04 5.66 16.91
N SER A 89 -7.92 6.60 16.53
CA SER A 89 -7.89 8.00 17.01
C SER A 89 -8.27 8.20 18.49
N ASN A 90 -8.22 7.14 19.31
CA ASN A 90 -8.65 7.13 20.72
C ASN A 90 -7.47 7.02 21.71
N GLU A 91 -6.24 7.28 21.27
CA GLU A 91 -5.10 7.54 22.17
C GLU A 91 -4.98 9.04 22.51
#